data_AF-A0A962GG89-F1
#
_entry.id   AF-A0A962GG89-F1
#
_cell.length_a   1.000
_cell.length_b   1.000
_cell.length_c   1.000
_cell.angle_alpha   90.00
_cell.angle_beta   90.00
_cell.angle_gamma   90.00
#
_symmetry.space_group_name_H-M   'P 1'
#
loop_
_entity.id
_entity.type
_entity.pdbx_description
1 polymer ?
#
loop_
_entity_poly.entity_id
_entity_poly.type
_entity_poly.pdbx_seq_one_letter_code
_entity_poly.pdbx_strand_id
1 'polypeptide(L)'
;AMAADLFVKPKSKQPVQEKPADPILPEKGQNDALLKLLDKAPPVQAPEAIPQTINEFANAYYKNCMSKQHPVLNGENLQTLCACTAAKIPGVMSVEDMRAMQNDDDKGRLQRSRMLLFVYTPCIEYPTRALIINQCLNAPDVQNTIKNYQRVCTCLGDGMAQFMREKAPKYVEVALNRNPDTLDPLGMLMKSKAYEQESRYYLQRCIQKHVYGQ
;
A
#
# COMPACT_ATOMS: atom_id res chain seq x y z
N ALA A 1 18.63 -34.90 -11.13
CA ALA A 1 17.22 -35.04 -11.55
C ALA A 1 16.34 -34.43 -10.46
N MET A 2 15.23 -33.78 -10.87
CA MET A 2 14.18 -33.14 -10.03
C MET A 2 14.46 -31.71 -9.53
N ALA A 3 14.05 -30.72 -10.33
CA ALA A 3 13.59 -29.38 -9.89
C ALA A 3 12.88 -28.64 -11.05
N ALA A 4 12.00 -29.31 -11.78
CA ALA A 4 11.30 -28.74 -12.93
C ALA A 4 9.83 -29.18 -12.96
N ASP A 5 9.04 -28.82 -11.93
CA ASP A 5 7.58 -29.04 -11.91
C ASP A 5 6.86 -28.09 -10.93
N LEU A 6 7.11 -26.77 -11.03
CA LEU A 6 6.27 -25.74 -10.38
C LEU A 6 5.57 -24.82 -11.40
N PHE A 7 5.53 -25.21 -12.66
CA PHE A 7 4.90 -24.44 -13.73
C PHE A 7 3.80 -25.28 -14.41
N VAL A 8 2.55 -24.97 -14.07
CA VAL A 8 1.38 -25.46 -14.81
C VAL A 8 1.47 -24.94 -16.25
N LYS A 9 1.57 -25.85 -17.23
CA LYS A 9 1.48 -25.53 -18.66
C LYS A 9 0.05 -25.12 -19.04
N PRO A 10 -0.15 -24.09 -19.88
CA PRO A 10 -1.44 -23.80 -20.48
C PRO A 10 -1.71 -24.77 -21.65
N LYS A 11 -2.91 -25.38 -21.68
CA LYS A 11 -3.39 -26.08 -22.88
C LYS A 11 -3.86 -25.05 -23.89
N SER A 12 -3.24 -25.05 -25.07
CA SER A 12 -3.69 -24.27 -26.23
C SER A 12 -5.02 -24.81 -26.77
N LYS A 13 -6.02 -23.94 -26.96
CA LYS A 13 -7.10 -24.12 -27.93
C LYS A 13 -7.20 -22.87 -28.80
N GLN A 14 -7.41 -23.12 -30.10
CA GLN A 14 -7.54 -22.19 -31.22
C GLN A 14 -8.80 -21.28 -31.12
N PRO A 15 -8.94 -20.25 -31.98
CA PRO A 15 -9.67 -19.02 -31.66
C PRO A 15 -11.18 -19.20 -31.78
N VAL A 16 -11.90 -18.82 -30.73
CA VAL A 16 -13.35 -18.65 -30.72
C VAL A 16 -13.61 -17.15 -30.75
N GLN A 17 -14.45 -16.69 -31.68
CA GLN A 17 -14.90 -15.30 -31.78
C GLN A 17 -15.46 -14.83 -30.44
N GLU A 18 -14.82 -13.81 -29.86
CA GLU A 18 -15.14 -13.28 -28.54
C GLU A 18 -16.32 -12.31 -28.65
N LYS A 19 -17.50 -12.80 -28.25
CA LYS A 19 -18.65 -11.97 -27.88
C LYS A 19 -18.27 -11.18 -26.62
N PRO A 20 -18.68 -9.90 -26.43
CA PRO A 20 -18.29 -9.13 -25.26
C PRO A 20 -18.71 -9.86 -23.98
N ALA A 21 -17.73 -10.23 -23.15
CA ALA A 21 -17.98 -10.84 -21.86
C ALA A 21 -18.43 -9.77 -20.87
N ASP A 22 -19.55 -10.02 -20.20
CA ASP A 22 -20.05 -9.22 -19.09
C ASP A 22 -19.00 -9.13 -17.96
N PRO A 23 -18.99 -8.04 -17.16
CA PRO A 23 -18.02 -7.87 -16.09
C PRO A 23 -18.13 -8.98 -15.05
N ILE A 24 -17.04 -9.76 -14.91
CA ILE A 24 -16.87 -10.73 -13.83
C ILE A 24 -16.70 -9.94 -12.53
N LEU A 25 -17.77 -9.87 -11.73
CA LEU A 25 -17.73 -9.41 -10.34
C LEU A 25 -16.89 -10.41 -9.51
N PRO A 26 -15.93 -9.94 -8.70
CA PRO A 26 -15.14 -10.83 -7.85
C PRO A 26 -16.02 -11.46 -6.75
N GLU A 27 -15.78 -12.74 -6.48
CA GLU A 27 -16.45 -13.53 -5.44
C GLU A 27 -16.39 -12.86 -4.06
N LYS A 28 -17.54 -12.83 -3.39
CA LYS A 28 -17.70 -12.52 -1.97
C LYS A 28 -16.86 -13.49 -1.14
N GLY A 29 -15.78 -13.02 -0.51
CA GLY A 29 -15.14 -13.82 0.56
C GLY A 29 -13.76 -13.39 1.01
N GLN A 30 -12.93 -12.77 0.16
CA GLN A 30 -11.54 -12.47 0.52
C GLN A 30 -11.27 -11.05 1.03
N ASN A 31 -12.23 -10.13 0.89
CA ASN A 31 -12.08 -8.71 1.29
C ASN A 31 -12.80 -8.35 2.60
N ASP A 32 -13.54 -9.30 3.20
CA ASP A 32 -14.29 -9.08 4.44
C ASP A 32 -13.36 -8.80 5.64
N ALA A 33 -12.13 -9.33 5.63
CA ALA A 33 -11.19 -9.14 6.74
C ALA A 33 -10.62 -7.72 6.80
N LEU A 34 -10.35 -7.09 5.64
CA LEU A 34 -9.79 -5.73 5.58
C LEU A 34 -10.84 -4.67 5.92
N LEU A 35 -12.10 -4.86 5.47
CA LEU A 35 -13.22 -3.99 5.82
C LEU A 35 -13.63 -4.12 7.29
N LYS A 36 -13.66 -5.34 7.85
CA LYS A 36 -13.96 -5.56 9.28
C LYS A 36 -12.87 -5.03 10.23
N LEU A 37 -11.66 -4.77 9.75
CA LEU A 37 -10.58 -4.14 10.51
C LEU A 37 -10.74 -2.62 10.61
N LEU A 38 -11.49 -1.98 9.70
CA LEU A 38 -11.77 -0.54 9.73
C LEU A 38 -12.95 -0.18 10.66
N ASP A 39 -13.84 -1.13 10.95
CA ASP A 39 -15.07 -0.93 11.74
C ASP A 39 -14.88 -1.01 13.27
N LYS A 40 -13.66 -1.22 13.77
CA LYS A 40 -13.36 -1.26 15.21
C LYS A 40 -12.50 -0.07 15.66
N ALA A 41 -12.92 1.14 15.30
CA ALA A 41 -12.30 2.35 15.84
C ALA A 41 -12.68 2.53 17.33
N PRO A 42 -11.72 2.77 18.24
CA PRO A 42 -12.02 3.15 19.62
C PRO A 42 -12.75 4.50 19.69
N PRO A 43 -13.45 4.81 20.79
CA PRO A 43 -14.24 6.03 20.92
C PRO A 43 -13.40 7.28 20.65
N VAL A 44 -13.99 8.19 19.86
CA VAL A 44 -13.45 9.49 19.51
C VAL A 44 -13.06 10.23 20.80
N GLN A 45 -11.75 10.44 20.99
CA GLN A 45 -11.25 11.28 22.07
C GLN A 45 -11.79 12.70 21.86
N ALA A 46 -12.11 13.38 22.97
CA ALA A 46 -12.65 14.75 22.97
C ALA A 46 -11.90 15.65 21.98
N PRO A 47 -12.59 16.58 21.28
CA PRO A 47 -11.98 17.32 20.18
C PRO A 47 -10.74 18.04 20.68
N GLU A 48 -9.57 17.57 20.26
CA GLU A 48 -8.33 18.32 20.39
C GLU A 48 -8.58 19.70 19.78
N ALA A 49 -8.14 20.75 20.48
CA ALA A 49 -8.28 22.12 20.00
C ALA A 49 -7.87 22.20 18.52
N ILE A 50 -8.69 22.85 17.69
CA ILE A 50 -8.43 23.00 16.26
C ILE A 50 -7.02 23.57 16.11
N PRO A 51 -6.08 22.87 15.44
CA PRO A 51 -4.71 23.33 15.30
C PRO A 51 -4.66 24.76 14.75
N GLN A 52 -3.94 25.65 15.44
CA GLN A 52 -3.84 27.06 15.06
C GLN A 52 -2.71 27.27 14.04
N THR A 53 -1.70 26.39 14.06
CA THR A 53 -0.59 26.40 13.11
C THR A 53 -0.47 25.09 12.36
N ILE A 54 0.19 25.13 11.20
CA ILE A 54 0.44 23.91 10.40
C ILE A 54 1.37 22.92 11.12
N ASN A 55 2.28 23.44 11.95
CA ASN A 55 3.18 22.61 12.75
C ASN A 55 2.44 21.92 13.90
N GLU A 56 1.49 22.60 14.55
CA GLU A 56 0.58 21.98 15.52
C GLU A 56 -0.24 20.87 14.86
N PHE A 57 -0.75 21.12 13.65
CA PHE A 57 -1.47 20.09 12.90
C PHE A 57 -0.57 18.88 12.63
N ALA A 58 0.65 19.09 12.13
CA ALA A 58 1.58 18.00 11.83
C ALA A 58 1.91 17.16 13.08
N ASN A 59 2.09 17.82 14.23
CA ASN A 59 2.33 17.17 15.51
C ASN A 59 1.10 16.38 15.99
N ALA A 60 -0.10 16.95 15.86
CA ALA A 60 -1.35 16.26 16.18
C ALA A 60 -1.57 15.06 15.26
N TYR A 61 -1.31 15.21 13.96
CA TYR A 61 -1.35 14.12 12.98
C TYR A 61 -0.41 12.98 13.40
N TYR A 62 0.84 13.28 13.77
CA TYR A 62 1.78 12.26 14.23
C TYR A 62 1.26 11.49 15.43
N LYS A 63 0.78 12.19 16.47
CA LYS A 63 0.22 11.58 17.68
C LYS A 63 -0.99 10.69 17.36
N ASN A 64 -1.91 11.19 16.53
CA ASN A 64 -3.11 10.47 16.11
C ASN A 64 -2.81 9.28 15.20
N CYS A 65 -1.74 9.36 14.41
CA CYS A 65 -1.26 8.25 13.59
C CYS A 65 -0.65 7.15 14.47
N MET A 66 0.16 7.52 15.46
CA MET A 66 0.79 6.59 16.41
C MET A 66 -0.20 5.90 17.36
N SER A 67 -1.39 6.47 17.57
CA SER A 67 -2.44 5.85 18.39
C SER A 67 -3.22 4.75 17.67
N LYS A 68 -3.03 4.58 16.35
CA LYS A 68 -3.69 3.53 15.58
C LYS A 68 -2.99 2.19 15.78
N GLN A 69 -3.77 1.15 16.04
CA GLN A 69 -3.29 -0.22 16.00
C GLN A 69 -3.44 -0.79 14.59
N HIS A 70 -2.40 -1.43 14.08
CA HIS A 70 -2.44 -2.13 12.79
C HIS A 70 -1.74 -3.49 12.92
N PRO A 71 -2.33 -4.58 12.38
CA PRO A 71 -1.81 -5.94 12.56
C PRO A 71 -0.41 -6.13 11.95
N VAL A 72 -0.08 -5.35 10.93
CA VAL A 72 1.18 -5.48 10.17
C VAL A 72 2.09 -4.25 10.30
N LEU A 73 1.51 -3.09 10.64
CA LEU A 73 2.21 -1.81 10.65
C LEU A 73 2.26 -1.32 12.09
N ASN A 74 3.23 -1.84 12.83
CA ASN A 74 3.42 -1.53 14.24
C ASN A 74 4.88 -1.18 14.51
N GLY A 75 5.13 -0.69 15.73
CA GLY A 75 6.47 -0.30 16.16
C GLY A 75 7.13 0.71 15.21
N GLU A 76 8.35 0.38 14.79
CA GLU A 76 9.19 1.24 13.96
C GLU A 76 8.53 1.60 12.62
N ASN A 77 7.90 0.65 11.92
CA ASN A 77 7.31 0.94 10.60
C ASN A 77 6.14 1.93 10.68
N LEU A 78 5.32 1.84 11.73
CA LEU A 78 4.26 2.82 11.99
C LEU A 78 4.86 4.18 12.31
N GLN A 79 5.86 4.20 13.19
CA GLN A 79 6.58 5.41 13.56
C GLN A 79 7.18 6.12 12.34
N THR A 80 7.86 5.40 11.46
CA THR A 80 8.48 5.96 10.26
C THR A 80 7.43 6.51 9.30
N LEU A 81 6.32 5.79 9.08
CA LEU A 81 5.22 6.31 8.26
C LEU A 81 4.64 7.60 8.86
N CYS A 82 4.29 7.57 10.15
CA CYS A 82 3.69 8.71 10.83
C CYS A 82 4.64 9.92 10.80
N ALA A 83 5.93 9.71 11.08
CA ALA A 83 6.95 10.76 11.07
C ALA A 83 7.16 11.33 9.66
N CYS A 84 7.33 10.47 8.64
CA CYS A 84 7.51 10.89 7.25
C CYS A 84 6.32 11.73 6.77
N THR A 85 5.10 11.27 7.07
CA THR A 85 3.87 11.96 6.64
C THR A 85 3.75 13.31 7.36
N ALA A 86 3.93 13.34 8.68
CA ALA A 86 3.88 14.57 9.47
C ALA A 86 4.91 15.61 9.00
N ALA A 87 6.14 15.19 8.71
CA ALA A 87 7.22 16.06 8.25
C ALA A 87 6.92 16.72 6.88
N LYS A 88 6.08 16.10 6.05
CA LYS A 88 5.71 16.65 4.73
C LYS A 88 4.58 17.67 4.79
N ILE A 89 3.73 17.63 5.81
CA ILE A 89 2.55 18.51 5.92
C ILE A 89 2.92 20.00 5.78
N PRO A 90 3.88 20.56 6.55
CA PRO A 90 4.19 21.99 6.49
C PRO A 90 4.73 22.48 5.15
N GLY A 91 5.31 21.58 4.33
CA GLY A 91 5.85 21.90 3.01
C GLY A 91 4.82 21.82 1.88
N VAL A 92 3.63 21.27 2.13
CA VAL A 92 2.64 20.94 1.10
C VAL A 92 1.29 21.61 1.32
N MET A 93 0.93 21.85 2.59
CA MET A 93 -0.41 22.29 2.99
C MET A 93 -0.36 23.52 3.90
N SER A 94 -1.38 24.37 3.82
CA SER A 94 -1.62 25.45 4.77
C SER A 94 -2.70 25.09 5.81
N VAL A 95 -2.87 25.93 6.84
CA VAL A 95 -3.95 25.75 7.82
C VAL A 95 -5.32 25.81 7.15
N GLU A 96 -5.49 26.67 6.14
CA GLU A 96 -6.72 26.80 5.35
C GLU A 96 -7.00 25.53 4.53
N ASP A 97 -5.96 24.91 3.98
CA ASP A 97 -6.08 23.62 3.29
C ASP A 97 -6.55 22.53 4.25
N MET A 98 -5.98 22.48 5.46
CA MET A 98 -6.38 21.49 6.49
C MET A 98 -7.82 21.68 6.95
N ARG A 99 -8.28 22.94 7.07
CA ARG A 99 -9.67 23.25 7.39
C ARG A 99 -10.61 22.84 6.26
N ALA A 100 -10.23 23.12 5.02
CA ALA A 100 -11.03 22.75 3.86
C ALA A 100 -11.25 21.24 3.74
N MET A 101 -10.27 20.40 4.13
CA MET A 101 -10.42 18.94 4.13
C MET A 101 -11.58 18.41 4.97
N GLN A 102 -12.10 19.19 5.93
CA GLN A 102 -13.22 18.79 6.79
C GLN A 102 -14.57 18.86 6.07
N ASN A 103 -14.65 19.60 4.96
CA ASN A 103 -15.87 19.76 4.19
C ASN A 103 -15.98 18.67 3.12
N ASP A 104 -17.20 18.24 2.82
CA ASP A 104 -17.46 17.34 1.69
C ASP A 104 -17.83 18.09 0.41
N ASP A 105 -17.04 19.11 0.09
CA ASP A 105 -17.16 19.93 -1.12
C ASP A 105 -15.93 19.73 -2.04
N ASP A 106 -15.97 20.33 -3.23
CA ASP A 106 -14.89 20.21 -4.23
C ASP A 106 -13.54 20.66 -3.68
N LYS A 107 -13.54 21.69 -2.82
CA LYS A 107 -12.33 22.21 -2.19
C LYS A 107 -11.78 21.20 -1.19
N GLY A 108 -12.64 20.61 -0.35
CA GLY A 108 -12.26 19.57 0.59
C GLY A 108 -11.73 18.32 -0.11
N ARG A 109 -12.40 17.86 -1.18
CA ARG A 109 -11.92 16.74 -2.01
C ARG A 109 -10.56 17.03 -2.64
N LEU A 110 -10.35 18.24 -3.17
CA LEU A 110 -9.06 18.65 -3.72
C LEU A 110 -7.94 18.59 -2.66
N GLN A 111 -8.21 19.08 -1.44
CA GLN A 111 -7.18 19.07 -0.39
C GLN A 111 -6.89 17.67 0.14
N ARG A 112 -7.91 16.80 0.26
CA ARG A 112 -7.70 15.38 0.57
C ARG A 112 -6.86 14.68 -0.50
N SER A 113 -7.13 14.99 -1.77
CA SER A 113 -6.36 14.48 -2.92
C SER A 113 -4.90 14.94 -2.87
N ARG A 114 -4.65 16.23 -2.56
CA ARG A 114 -3.29 16.78 -2.37
C ARG A 114 -2.57 16.11 -1.19
N MET A 115 -3.25 15.92 -0.06
CA MET A 115 -2.71 15.21 1.10
C MET A 115 -2.27 13.79 0.71
N LEU A 116 -3.13 13.05 0.00
CA LEU A 116 -2.81 11.70 -0.44
C LEU A 116 -1.60 11.69 -1.38
N LEU A 117 -1.59 12.54 -2.40
CA LEU A 117 -0.58 12.52 -3.46
C LEU A 117 0.78 13.04 -2.99
N PHE A 118 0.82 14.15 -2.25
CA PHE A 118 2.05 14.86 -1.95
C PHE A 118 2.57 14.65 -0.52
N VAL A 119 1.72 14.19 0.40
CA VAL A 119 2.12 13.93 1.79
C VAL A 119 2.24 12.43 2.04
N TYR A 120 1.18 11.66 1.77
CA TYR A 120 1.14 10.23 2.10
C TYR A 120 1.90 9.35 1.10
N THR A 121 1.63 9.50 -0.20
CA THR A 121 2.20 8.64 -1.24
C THR A 121 3.73 8.60 -1.24
N PRO A 122 4.46 9.72 -1.02
CA PRO A 122 5.92 9.67 -0.91
C PRO A 122 6.44 8.84 0.27
N CYS A 123 5.60 8.56 1.27
CA CYS A 123 5.93 7.75 2.45
C CYS A 123 5.40 6.31 2.35
N ILE A 124 4.78 5.92 1.23
CA ILE A 124 4.10 4.62 1.09
C ILE A 124 5.05 3.41 1.10
N GLU A 125 6.33 3.66 0.89
CA GLU A 125 7.35 2.61 0.86
C GLU A 125 7.45 1.87 2.20
N TYR A 126 7.28 2.56 3.33
CA TYR A 126 7.40 1.97 4.67
C TYR A 126 6.30 0.95 4.95
N PRO A 127 4.99 1.27 4.80
CA PRO A 127 3.95 0.27 4.98
C PRO A 127 4.01 -0.82 3.92
N THR A 128 4.41 -0.51 2.69
CA THR A 128 4.62 -1.54 1.65
C THR A 128 5.67 -2.54 2.08
N ARG A 129 6.84 -2.05 2.53
CA ARG A 129 7.95 -2.88 2.97
C ARG A 129 7.52 -3.81 4.10
N ALA A 130 6.89 -3.25 5.12
CA ALA A 130 6.40 -4.00 6.28
C ALA A 130 5.41 -5.10 5.86
N LEU A 131 4.48 -4.77 4.96
CA LEU A 131 3.47 -5.69 4.46
C LEU A 131 4.10 -6.86 3.68
N ILE A 132 4.97 -6.56 2.74
CA ILE A 132 5.62 -7.58 1.90
C ILE A 132 6.50 -8.50 2.74
N ILE A 133 7.29 -7.94 3.66
CA ILE A 133 8.12 -8.76 4.57
C ILE A 133 7.22 -9.67 5.42
N ASN A 134 6.15 -9.13 6.02
CA ASN A 134 5.25 -9.91 6.85
C ASN A 134 4.57 -11.04 6.06
N GLN A 135 4.04 -10.75 4.87
CA GLN A 135 3.42 -11.77 4.01
C GLN A 135 4.41 -12.85 3.60
N CYS A 136 5.62 -12.46 3.20
CA CYS A 136 6.66 -13.39 2.79
C CYS A 136 7.13 -14.28 3.94
N LEU A 137 7.38 -13.69 5.12
CA LEU A 137 7.81 -14.43 6.30
C LEU A 137 6.74 -15.38 6.81
N ASN A 138 5.46 -15.08 6.64
CA ASN A 138 4.35 -15.91 7.11
C ASN A 138 3.83 -16.92 6.07
N ALA A 139 4.42 -16.97 4.87
CA ALA A 139 4.06 -17.94 3.85
C ALA A 139 4.75 -19.30 4.11
N PRO A 140 4.01 -20.39 4.39
CA PRO A 140 4.60 -21.69 4.70
C PRO A 140 5.53 -22.22 3.59
N ASP A 141 5.16 -22.02 2.33
CA ASP A 141 5.96 -22.46 1.19
C ASP A 141 7.32 -21.77 1.13
N VAL A 142 7.39 -20.49 1.52
CA VAL A 142 8.63 -19.72 1.59
C VAL A 142 9.51 -20.25 2.72
N GLN A 143 8.94 -20.45 3.91
CA GLN A 143 9.68 -20.97 5.07
C GLN A 143 10.26 -22.37 4.82
N ASN A 144 9.49 -23.24 4.17
CA ASN A 144 9.85 -24.65 3.98
C ASN A 144 10.76 -24.88 2.77
N THR A 145 10.68 -24.04 1.74
CA THR A 145 11.34 -24.30 0.45
C THR A 145 12.56 -23.42 0.21
N ILE A 146 12.56 -22.20 0.74
CA ILE A 146 13.57 -21.19 0.41
C ILE A 146 14.65 -21.15 1.49
N LYS A 147 15.88 -21.50 1.14
CA LYS A 147 17.05 -21.27 2.00
C LYS A 147 17.22 -19.78 2.25
N ASN A 148 17.65 -19.39 3.46
CA ASN A 148 17.81 -17.98 3.83
C ASN A 148 16.54 -17.14 3.59
N TYR A 149 15.34 -17.73 3.72
CA TYR A 149 14.07 -17.08 3.41
C TYR A 149 13.91 -15.70 4.06
N GLN A 150 14.41 -15.50 5.28
CA GLN A 150 14.39 -14.19 5.95
C GLN A 150 15.08 -13.09 5.13
N ARG A 151 16.27 -13.37 4.58
CA ARG A 151 17.01 -12.42 3.73
C ARG A 151 16.32 -12.21 2.38
N VAL A 152 15.74 -13.27 1.82
CA VAL A 152 14.93 -13.19 0.59
C VAL A 152 13.72 -12.28 0.81
N CYS A 153 13.00 -12.45 1.92
CA CYS A 153 11.82 -11.65 2.26
C CYS A 153 12.18 -10.18 2.49
N THR A 154 13.27 -9.89 3.21
CA THR A 154 13.75 -8.51 3.37
C THR A 154 14.10 -7.88 2.02
N CYS A 155 14.85 -8.59 1.18
CA CYS A 155 15.21 -8.12 -0.16
C CYS A 155 13.97 -7.85 -1.03
N LEU A 156 12.97 -8.73 -0.99
CA LEU A 156 11.71 -8.55 -1.71
C LEU A 156 10.94 -7.33 -1.19
N GLY A 157 10.88 -7.17 0.13
CA GLY A 157 10.28 -6.00 0.79
C GLY A 157 10.93 -4.70 0.36
N ASP A 158 12.26 -4.64 0.33
CA ASP A 158 13.02 -3.46 -0.09
C ASP A 158 12.77 -3.12 -1.56
N GLY A 159 12.77 -4.13 -2.44
CA GLY A 159 12.49 -3.95 -3.88
C GLY A 159 11.08 -3.44 -4.15
N MET A 160 10.08 -4.05 -3.51
CA MET A 160 8.68 -3.61 -3.68
C MET A 160 8.42 -2.24 -3.06
N ALA A 161 9.08 -1.90 -1.94
CA ALA A 161 9.01 -0.58 -1.34
C ALA A 161 9.54 0.50 -2.30
N GLN A 162 10.69 0.23 -2.95
CA GLN A 162 11.24 1.09 -3.98
C GLN A 162 10.27 1.25 -5.17
N PHE A 163 9.71 0.15 -5.68
CA PHE A 163 8.73 0.20 -6.77
C PHE A 163 7.53 1.07 -6.39
N MET A 164 6.99 0.90 -5.18
CA MET A 164 5.85 1.69 -4.73
C MET A 164 6.19 3.17 -4.59
N ARG A 165 7.37 3.53 -4.06
CA ARG A 165 7.84 4.92 -4.01
C ARG A 165 7.86 5.57 -5.40
N GLU A 166 8.30 4.83 -6.42
CA GLU A 166 8.47 5.35 -7.78
C GLU A 166 7.16 5.37 -8.58
N LYS A 167 6.30 4.37 -8.41
CA LYS A 167 5.10 4.21 -9.25
C LYS A 167 3.82 4.71 -8.60
N ALA A 168 3.67 4.59 -7.28
CA ALA A 168 2.42 4.95 -6.61
C ALA A 168 1.93 6.38 -6.91
N PRO A 169 2.78 7.43 -6.99
CA PRO A 169 2.32 8.78 -7.31
C PRO A 169 1.50 8.86 -8.59
N LYS A 170 1.96 8.19 -9.66
CA LYS A 170 1.26 8.20 -10.96
C LYS A 170 -0.06 7.45 -10.92
N TYR A 171 -0.13 6.34 -10.18
CA TYR A 171 -1.38 5.59 -10.03
C TYR A 171 -2.40 6.34 -9.18
N VAL A 172 -1.93 6.98 -8.11
CA VAL A 172 -2.74 7.86 -7.26
C VAL A 172 -3.28 9.03 -8.06
N GLU A 173 -2.46 9.71 -8.83
CA GLU A 173 -2.88 10.80 -9.71
C GLU A 173 -3.96 10.37 -10.72
N VAL A 174 -3.74 9.26 -11.43
CA VAL A 174 -4.72 8.74 -12.41
C VAL A 174 -6.03 8.34 -11.74
N ALA A 175 -5.96 7.72 -10.56
CA ALA A 175 -7.14 7.32 -9.80
C ALA A 175 -7.98 8.55 -9.37
N LEU A 176 -7.32 9.56 -8.80
CA LEU A 176 -7.96 10.80 -8.37
C LEU A 176 -8.62 11.55 -9.56
N ASN A 177 -8.00 11.49 -10.75
CA ASN A 177 -8.55 12.13 -11.95
C ASN A 177 -9.72 11.37 -12.60
N ARG A 178 -9.82 10.05 -12.39
CA ARG A 178 -10.83 9.20 -13.04
C ARG A 178 -12.05 8.91 -12.17
N ASN A 179 -11.86 8.77 -10.86
CA ASN A 179 -12.94 8.49 -9.92
C ASN A 179 -12.51 8.89 -8.50
N PRO A 180 -12.73 10.16 -8.09
CA PRO A 180 -12.22 10.66 -6.81
C PRO A 180 -12.89 10.02 -5.57
N ASP A 181 -14.10 9.46 -5.72
CA ASP A 181 -14.96 9.13 -4.57
C ASP A 181 -15.00 7.64 -4.18
N THR A 182 -14.49 6.74 -5.03
CA THR A 182 -14.69 5.27 -4.85
C THR A 182 -13.45 4.42 -5.03
N LEU A 183 -12.35 5.02 -5.50
CA LEU A 183 -11.22 4.27 -6.01
C LEU A 183 -10.07 4.31 -5.01
N ASP A 184 -9.82 3.21 -4.31
CA ASP A 184 -8.59 3.01 -3.54
C ASP A 184 -7.41 2.90 -4.52
N PRO A 185 -6.58 3.95 -4.68
CA PRO A 185 -5.57 3.97 -5.73
C PRO A 185 -4.44 2.98 -5.45
N LEU A 186 -4.18 2.71 -4.17
CA LEU A 186 -3.17 1.76 -3.76
C LEU A 186 -3.68 0.34 -3.97
N GLY A 187 -4.93 0.08 -3.62
CA GLY A 187 -5.61 -1.18 -3.95
C GLY A 187 -5.61 -1.45 -5.46
N MET A 188 -5.81 -0.43 -6.30
CA MET A 188 -5.68 -0.59 -7.75
C MET A 188 -4.27 -0.95 -8.20
N LEU A 189 -3.26 -0.24 -7.68
CA LEU A 189 -1.87 -0.52 -8.01
C LEU A 189 -1.50 -1.94 -7.60
N MET A 190 -1.85 -2.36 -6.38
CA MET A 190 -1.58 -3.70 -5.87
C MET A 190 -2.28 -4.81 -6.67
N LYS A 191 -3.43 -4.53 -7.28
CA LYS A 191 -4.16 -5.44 -8.19
C LYS A 191 -3.69 -5.38 -9.64
N SER A 192 -2.75 -4.48 -9.97
CA SER A 192 -2.29 -4.30 -11.34
C SER A 192 -1.31 -5.41 -11.77
N LYS A 193 -1.30 -5.72 -13.07
CA LYS A 193 -0.29 -6.61 -13.66
C LYS A 193 1.13 -6.10 -13.44
N ALA A 194 1.33 -4.78 -13.38
CA ALA A 194 2.64 -4.18 -13.14
C ALA A 194 3.17 -4.56 -11.75
N TYR A 195 2.33 -4.47 -10.72
CA TYR A 195 2.70 -4.86 -9.36
C TYR A 195 3.03 -6.35 -9.26
N GLU A 196 2.22 -7.21 -9.89
CA GLU A 196 2.46 -8.65 -9.92
C GLU A 196 3.79 -9.00 -10.63
N GLN A 197 4.05 -8.39 -11.79
CA GLN A 197 5.28 -8.59 -12.55
C GLN A 197 6.51 -8.16 -11.75
N GLU A 198 6.44 -7.00 -11.11
CA GLU A 198 7.55 -6.48 -10.33
C GLU A 198 7.83 -7.35 -9.08
N SER A 199 6.77 -7.80 -8.41
CA SER A 199 6.88 -8.72 -7.28
C SER A 199 7.59 -10.02 -7.67
N ARG A 200 7.24 -10.60 -8.82
CA ARG A 200 7.91 -11.80 -9.36
C ARG A 200 9.37 -11.53 -9.70
N TYR A 201 9.65 -10.39 -10.35
CA TYR A 201 11.02 -9.98 -10.70
C TYR A 201 11.91 -9.88 -9.45
N TYR A 202 11.48 -9.15 -8.43
CA TYR A 202 12.26 -9.01 -7.19
C TYR A 202 12.39 -10.34 -6.45
N LEU A 203 11.33 -11.16 -6.39
CA LEU A 203 11.42 -12.46 -5.72
C LEU A 203 12.49 -13.34 -6.38
N GLN A 204 12.49 -13.45 -7.70
CA GLN A 204 13.49 -14.22 -8.45
C GLN A 204 14.91 -13.68 -8.21
N ARG A 205 15.08 -12.36 -8.31
CA ARG A 205 16.38 -11.71 -8.07
C ARG A 205 16.89 -11.91 -6.65
N CYS A 206 16.01 -11.83 -5.65
CA CYS A 206 16.37 -12.02 -4.24
C CYS A 206 16.73 -13.48 -3.95
N ILE A 207 16.04 -14.45 -4.55
CA ILE A 207 16.42 -15.86 -4.50
C ILE A 207 17.80 -16.06 -5.15
N GLN A 208 18.03 -15.56 -6.36
CA GLN A 208 19.34 -15.63 -7.03
C GLN A 208 20.48 -15.12 -6.14
N LYS A 209 20.28 -13.95 -5.53
CA LYS A 209 21.26 -13.33 -4.65
C LYS A 209 21.49 -14.09 -3.33
N HIS A 210 20.42 -14.47 -2.63
CA HIS A 210 20.52 -14.94 -1.25
C HIS A 210 20.47 -16.46 -1.09
N VAL A 211 20.07 -17.21 -2.13
CA VAL A 211 20.09 -18.68 -2.17
C VAL A 211 21.28 -19.18 -2.98
N TYR A 212 21.57 -18.55 -4.13
CA TYR A 212 22.57 -19.02 -5.07
C TYR A 212 23.85 -18.17 -5.12
N GLY A 213 23.90 -17.03 -4.42
CA GLY A 213 25.10 -16.19 -4.30
C GLY A 213 25.48 -15.43 -5.57
N GLN A 214 24.52 -15.17 -6.46
CA GLN A 214 24.71 -14.42 -7.71
C GLN A 214 24.56 -12.91 -7.55
#